data_AF-E9IXW7-F1
#
_entry.id   AF-E9IXW7-F1
#
_cell.length_a   1.000
_cell.length_b   1.000
_cell.length_c   1.000
_cell.angle_alpha   90.00
_cell.angle_beta   90.00
_cell.angle_gamma   90.00
#
_symmetry.space_group_name_H-M   'P 1'
#
loop_
_entity.id
_entity.type
_entity.pdbx_description
1 polymer ?
#
loop_
_entity_poly.entity_id
_entity_poly.type
_entity_poly.pdbx_seq_one_letter_code
_entity_poly.pdbx_strand_id
1 'polypeptide(L)'
;MEVKYSRKKLPSYTARLSKKKGWLKSDFIDRNSDGCCRRKKPVNSTHENADKSETDDTIEDTLLIEKTDELDINYIQENLPKGRFIINLSYYTRESYRTYVNHKRGIDCQFNDWVPVHYRFRGLRTQLHFKCRMCKYKTTIWSEPPESDELEINTAAATSTITAGIGYSTLEEVCAGMNVRCMFEVTYIEKREKLVEEFAKIAKI
;
A
#
# COMPACT_ATOMS: atom_id res chain seq x y z
N MET A 1 -39.26 22.42 -6.26
CA MET A 1 -38.57 22.48 -4.95
C MET A 1 -37.07 22.44 -5.22
N GLU A 2 -36.40 23.58 -5.17
CA GLU A 2 -34.94 23.68 -5.30
C GLU A 2 -34.29 23.60 -3.91
N VAL A 3 -33.37 22.67 -3.72
CA VAL A 3 -32.57 22.58 -2.49
C VAL A 3 -31.21 23.21 -2.75
N LYS A 4 -30.99 24.42 -2.22
CA LYS A 4 -29.69 25.11 -2.25
C LYS A 4 -28.78 24.55 -1.16
N TYR A 5 -27.69 23.88 -1.54
CA TYR A 5 -26.63 23.49 -0.61
C TYR A 5 -25.66 24.66 -0.39
N SER A 6 -25.62 25.15 0.85
CA SER A 6 -24.64 26.14 1.32
C SER A 6 -23.30 25.45 1.63
N ARG A 7 -22.22 25.85 0.95
CA ARG A 7 -20.85 25.40 1.24
C ARG A 7 -20.36 26.05 2.55
N LYS A 8 -20.38 25.30 3.66
CA LYS A 8 -19.63 25.68 4.86
C LYS A 8 -18.14 25.37 4.62
N LYS A 9 -17.28 26.39 4.76
CA LYS A 9 -15.81 26.22 4.76
C LYS A 9 -15.40 25.40 5.99
N LEU A 10 -14.60 24.35 5.78
CA LEU A 10 -13.94 23.60 6.86
C LEU A 10 -12.74 24.41 7.41
N PRO A 11 -12.50 24.41 8.72
CA PRO A 11 -11.37 25.12 9.31
C PRO A 11 -10.03 24.43 9.00
N SER A 12 -9.03 25.24 8.69
CA SER A 12 -7.64 24.85 8.47
C SER A 12 -7.01 24.32 9.77
N TYR A 13 -6.50 23.09 9.75
CA TYR A 13 -5.71 22.55 10.86
C TYR A 13 -4.26 23.05 10.75
N THR A 14 -3.88 24.01 11.58
CA THR A 14 -2.48 24.35 11.83
C THR A 14 -1.96 23.52 13.01
N ALA A 15 -0.85 22.82 12.79
CA ALA A 15 -0.19 21.99 13.78
C ALA A 15 0.34 22.83 14.96
N ARG A 16 -0.08 22.51 16.18
CA ARG A 16 0.45 23.12 17.41
C ARG A 16 1.54 22.21 17.98
N LEU A 17 2.80 22.60 17.78
CA LEU A 17 3.97 22.01 18.44
C LEU A 17 3.87 22.24 19.97
N SER A 18 3.67 21.17 20.73
CA SER A 18 3.79 21.17 22.20
C SER A 18 5.08 20.47 22.59
N LYS A 19 6.06 21.26 23.05
CA LYS A 19 7.25 20.77 23.75
C LYS A 19 6.82 19.99 25.00
N LYS A 20 7.19 18.71 25.10
CA LYS A 20 7.24 18.00 26.39
C LYS A 20 8.67 17.60 26.70
N LYS A 21 9.20 18.22 27.75
CA LYS A 21 10.46 17.88 28.41
C LYS A 21 10.26 16.63 29.27
N GLY A 22 11.17 15.67 29.06
CA GLY A 22 11.80 14.81 30.06
C GLY A 22 10.93 13.86 30.89
N TRP A 23 11.11 12.55 30.69
CA TRP A 23 11.22 11.58 31.78
C TRP A 23 12.27 10.50 31.42
N LEU A 24 13.34 10.53 32.22
CA LEU A 24 14.24 9.48 32.73
C LEU A 24 14.72 8.29 31.87
N LYS A 25 16.05 8.16 31.95
CA LYS A 25 16.94 7.05 31.58
C LYS A 25 16.47 5.69 32.09
N SER A 26 16.60 4.67 31.25
CA SER A 26 16.89 3.30 31.69
C SER A 26 17.69 2.55 30.61
N ASP A 27 18.99 2.47 30.88
CA ASP A 27 19.89 1.33 30.69
C ASP A 27 19.91 0.59 29.34
N PHE A 28 20.85 1.07 28.55
CA PHE A 28 21.70 0.37 27.59
C PHE A 28 22.09 -1.05 28.03
N ILE A 29 21.67 -2.06 27.27
CA ILE A 29 22.30 -3.39 27.26
C ILE A 29 22.55 -3.78 25.79
N ASP A 30 23.81 -3.69 25.39
CA ASP A 30 24.35 -4.31 24.18
C ASP A 30 24.12 -5.82 24.22
N ARG A 31 23.50 -6.37 23.18
CA ARG A 31 23.67 -7.78 22.81
C ARG A 31 24.04 -7.89 21.34
N ASN A 32 25.34 -7.97 21.12
CA ASN A 32 25.91 -8.76 20.05
C ASN A 32 25.36 -10.20 20.15
N SER A 33 24.73 -10.66 19.08
CA SER A 33 24.70 -12.09 18.77
C SER A 33 24.73 -12.25 17.26
N ASP A 34 25.87 -12.78 16.83
CA ASP A 34 26.20 -13.22 15.49
C ASP A 34 25.19 -14.24 14.91
N GLY A 35 25.01 -14.18 13.59
CA GLY A 35 24.97 -15.39 12.75
C GLY A 35 23.61 -15.89 12.26
N CYS A 36 23.25 -15.51 11.02
CA CYS A 36 22.73 -16.38 9.93
C CYS A 36 22.16 -15.44 8.84
N CYS A 37 22.73 -15.26 7.64
CA CYS A 37 23.00 -16.28 6.64
C CYS A 37 24.06 -15.79 5.63
N ARG A 38 25.09 -16.61 5.35
CA ARG A 38 26.00 -16.43 4.20
C ARG A 38 25.57 -17.31 3.02
N ARG A 39 25.36 -16.66 1.87
CA ARG A 39 25.72 -16.97 0.46
C ARG A 39 25.30 -18.31 -0.19
N LYS A 40 24.82 -18.19 -1.44
CA LYS A 40 25.54 -18.69 -2.63
C LYS A 40 25.45 -17.68 -3.80
N LYS A 41 26.60 -17.35 -4.41
CA LYS A 41 26.72 -16.74 -5.76
C LYS A 41 26.71 -17.84 -6.82
N PRO A 42 26.39 -17.51 -8.08
CA PRO A 42 27.24 -17.92 -9.18
C PRO A 42 27.76 -16.70 -9.96
N VAL A 43 29.00 -16.83 -10.43
CA VAL A 43 29.67 -15.94 -11.38
C VAL A 43 29.35 -16.45 -12.79
N ASN A 44 28.95 -15.55 -13.69
CA ASN A 44 29.53 -15.43 -15.03
C ASN A 44 29.08 -14.11 -15.67
N SER A 45 30.06 -13.42 -16.25
CA SER A 45 29.99 -12.11 -16.86
C SER A 45 29.78 -12.19 -18.36
N THR A 46 28.90 -11.36 -18.91
CA THR A 46 29.08 -10.70 -20.20
C THR A 46 28.23 -9.43 -20.22
N HIS A 47 28.89 -8.32 -20.57
CA HIS A 47 28.29 -7.00 -20.72
C HIS A 47 27.43 -6.96 -21.99
N GLU A 48 26.19 -6.52 -21.88
CA GLU A 48 25.47 -5.83 -22.96
C GLU A 48 24.45 -4.86 -22.32
N ASN A 49 24.52 -3.60 -22.76
CA ASN A 49 23.69 -2.50 -22.28
C ASN A 49 22.25 -2.68 -22.78
N ALA A 50 21.28 -2.73 -21.87
CA ALA A 50 19.87 -2.52 -22.19
C ALA A 50 19.13 -1.97 -20.96
N ASP A 51 18.33 -0.94 -21.22
CA ASP A 51 17.32 -0.27 -20.40
C ASP A 51 17.20 -0.61 -18.90
N LYS A 52 17.22 0.46 -18.09
CA LYS A 52 16.72 0.43 -16.70
C LYS A 52 15.23 0.08 -16.72
N SER A 53 14.93 -1.21 -16.68
CA SER A 53 13.59 -1.70 -16.37
C SER A 53 13.30 -1.45 -14.90
N GLU A 54 12.17 -0.82 -14.63
CA GLU A 54 11.59 -0.68 -13.30
C GLU A 54 11.48 -2.08 -12.68
N THR A 55 12.20 -2.32 -11.59
CA THR A 55 12.07 -3.57 -10.82
C THR A 55 10.73 -3.56 -10.11
N ASP A 56 9.72 -4.15 -10.77
CA ASP A 56 8.36 -4.32 -10.28
C ASP A 56 8.36 -5.28 -9.08
N ASP A 57 8.56 -4.74 -7.87
CA ASP A 57 8.38 -5.38 -6.55
C ASP A 57 6.90 -5.75 -6.28
N THR A 58 6.11 -6.03 -7.32
CA THR A 58 4.72 -6.47 -7.18
C THR A 58 4.73 -7.96 -6.83
N ILE A 59 4.37 -8.31 -5.58
CA ILE A 59 3.90 -9.68 -5.31
C ILE A 59 2.55 -9.81 -6.01
N GLU A 60 2.57 -10.44 -7.17
CA GLU A 60 1.38 -10.94 -7.84
C GLU A 60 1.07 -12.33 -7.29
N ASP A 61 0.06 -12.41 -6.42
CA ASP A 61 -0.53 -13.70 -6.06
C ASP A 61 -1.59 -14.01 -7.13
N THR A 62 -1.14 -14.41 -8.33
CA THR A 62 -2.01 -14.75 -9.45
C THR A 62 -2.39 -16.23 -9.34
N LEU A 63 -3.62 -16.53 -8.92
CA LEU A 63 -4.14 -17.90 -8.93
C LEU A 63 -5.04 -18.16 -10.15
N LEU A 64 -4.76 -19.29 -10.81
CA LEU A 64 -5.45 -19.78 -12.01
C LEU A 64 -6.92 -20.09 -11.69
N ILE A 65 -7.82 -19.53 -12.49
CA ILE A 65 -9.26 -19.76 -12.36
C ILE A 65 -9.60 -21.10 -13.03
N GLU A 66 -9.79 -22.16 -12.25
CA GLU A 66 -10.59 -23.29 -12.71
C GLU A 66 -12.08 -22.92 -12.65
N LYS A 67 -12.79 -23.27 -13.73
CA LYS A 67 -14.21 -22.95 -13.92
C LYS A 67 -15.06 -23.85 -13.02
N THR A 68 -15.62 -23.31 -11.95
CA THR A 68 -16.78 -23.90 -11.28
C THR A 68 -17.81 -22.81 -10.99
N ASP A 69 -19.01 -22.99 -11.55
CA ASP A 69 -20.13 -22.05 -11.50
C ASP A 69 -20.97 -22.15 -10.20
N GLU A 70 -20.37 -22.62 -9.09
CA GLU A 70 -21.07 -22.77 -7.82
C GLU A 70 -20.69 -21.69 -6.80
N LEU A 71 -21.69 -21.28 -6.00
CA LEU A 71 -21.55 -20.30 -4.91
C LEU A 71 -20.80 -20.92 -3.74
N ASP A 72 -19.49 -21.09 -3.88
CA ASP A 72 -18.66 -21.52 -2.77
C ASP A 72 -18.33 -20.30 -1.89
N ILE A 73 -18.87 -20.28 -0.66
CA ILE A 73 -18.56 -19.25 0.34
C ILE A 73 -17.06 -19.30 0.67
N ASN A 74 -16.43 -20.47 0.55
CA ASN A 74 -14.98 -20.63 0.73
C ASN A 74 -14.20 -19.92 -0.39
N TYR A 75 -14.74 -19.88 -1.62
CA TYR A 75 -14.12 -19.16 -2.75
C TYR A 75 -14.00 -17.64 -2.50
N ILE A 76 -14.94 -17.04 -1.76
CA ILE A 76 -14.85 -15.61 -1.40
C ILE A 76 -13.72 -15.40 -0.39
N GLN A 77 -13.52 -16.33 0.55
CA GLN A 77 -12.44 -16.26 1.54
C GLN A 77 -11.05 -16.50 0.92
N GLU A 78 -10.95 -17.38 -0.07
CA GLU A 78 -9.67 -17.69 -0.73
C GLU A 78 -9.10 -16.52 -1.54
N ASN A 79 -9.97 -15.67 -2.11
CA ASN A 79 -9.56 -14.55 -2.97
C ASN A 79 -9.38 -13.22 -2.23
N LEU A 80 -9.49 -13.21 -0.90
CA LEU A 80 -9.21 -12.05 -0.08
C LEU A 80 -7.75 -12.06 0.39
N PRO A 81 -7.10 -10.88 0.49
CA PRO A 81 -5.75 -10.78 1.03
C PRO A 81 -5.68 -11.38 2.43
N LYS A 82 -4.76 -12.35 2.61
CA LYS A 82 -4.42 -12.88 3.92
C LYS A 82 -3.67 -11.81 4.73
N GLY A 83 -4.04 -11.67 6.00
CA GLY A 83 -3.44 -10.68 6.90
C GLY A 83 -4.14 -9.31 6.86
N ARG A 84 -3.52 -8.29 7.45
CA ARG A 84 -4.03 -6.91 7.46
C ARG A 84 -3.32 -6.06 6.43
N PHE A 85 -4.03 -5.08 5.89
CA PHE A 85 -3.50 -4.10 4.95
C PHE A 85 -4.17 -2.74 5.18
N ILE A 86 -3.50 -1.67 4.75
CA ILE A 86 -3.91 -0.30 5.04
C ILE A 86 -4.86 0.18 3.94
N ILE A 87 -5.95 0.84 4.36
CA ILE A 87 -6.97 1.38 3.48
C ILE A 87 -7.32 2.80 3.93
N ASN A 88 -7.27 3.75 3.00
CA ASN A 88 -7.96 5.03 3.16
C ASN A 88 -9.47 4.79 2.98
N LEU A 89 -10.17 4.59 4.09
CA LEU A 89 -11.58 4.18 4.09
C LEU A 89 -12.49 5.18 3.33
N SER A 90 -12.19 6.48 3.40
CA SER A 90 -12.95 7.53 2.71
C SER A 90 -12.84 7.41 1.20
N TYR A 91 -11.62 7.25 0.70
CA TYR A 91 -11.34 6.99 -0.71
C TYR A 91 -11.95 5.66 -1.15
N TYR A 92 -11.65 4.58 -0.43
CA TYR A 92 -12.05 3.23 -0.81
C TYR A 92 -13.57 3.07 -0.89
N THR A 93 -14.33 3.58 0.10
CA THR A 93 -15.80 3.50 0.10
C THR A 93 -16.39 4.26 -1.08
N ARG A 94 -15.85 5.45 -1.38
CA ARG A 94 -16.29 6.27 -2.51
C ARG A 94 -16.01 5.60 -3.84
N GLU A 95 -14.81 5.07 -4.02
CA GLU A 95 -14.41 4.38 -5.25
C GLU A 95 -15.15 3.08 -5.44
N SER A 96 -15.40 2.33 -4.36
CA SER A 96 -16.21 1.13 -4.39
C SER A 96 -17.62 1.42 -4.87
N TYR A 97 -18.27 2.43 -4.28
CA TYR A 97 -19.61 2.85 -4.70
C TYR A 97 -19.63 3.36 -6.13
N ARG A 98 -18.71 4.26 -6.51
CA ARG A 98 -18.59 4.82 -7.86
C ARG A 98 -18.46 3.72 -8.91
N THR A 99 -17.56 2.77 -8.67
CA THR A 99 -17.29 1.64 -9.55
C THR A 99 -18.49 0.69 -9.64
N TYR A 100 -19.13 0.40 -8.51
CA TYR A 100 -20.32 -0.44 -8.46
C TYR A 100 -21.54 0.23 -9.14
N VAL A 101 -21.72 1.54 -9.09
CA VAL A 101 -22.82 2.16 -9.85
C VAL A 101 -22.54 2.11 -11.36
N ASN A 102 -21.29 2.37 -11.75
CA ASN A 102 -20.92 2.50 -13.16
C ASN A 102 -20.83 1.17 -13.94
N HIS A 103 -20.82 0.02 -13.26
CA HIS A 103 -20.76 -1.27 -13.96
C HIS A 103 -22.11 -1.74 -14.54
N LYS A 104 -23.24 -1.13 -14.13
CA LYS A 104 -24.58 -1.49 -14.58
C LYS A 104 -24.79 -1.09 -16.05
N ARG A 105 -24.33 -1.94 -16.98
CA ARG A 105 -24.50 -1.77 -18.44
C ARG A 105 -25.80 -2.41 -18.95
N GLY A 106 -26.94 -2.04 -18.36
CA GLY A 106 -28.25 -2.59 -18.71
C GLY A 106 -28.56 -3.98 -18.13
N ILE A 107 -27.64 -4.55 -17.34
CA ILE A 107 -27.87 -5.77 -16.54
C ILE A 107 -27.97 -5.35 -15.08
N ASP A 108 -29.05 -5.74 -14.40
CA ASP A 108 -29.24 -5.44 -12.98
C ASP A 108 -28.44 -6.41 -12.10
N CYS A 109 -27.16 -6.08 -11.93
CA CYS A 109 -26.25 -6.83 -11.07
C CYS A 109 -26.38 -6.38 -9.62
N GLN A 110 -26.40 -7.32 -8.68
CA GLN A 110 -26.42 -7.08 -7.25
C GLN A 110 -25.00 -6.95 -6.68
N PHE A 111 -24.86 -6.44 -5.46
CA PHE A 111 -23.56 -6.35 -4.80
C PHE A 111 -22.94 -7.73 -4.58
N ASN A 112 -23.76 -8.75 -4.31
CA ASN A 112 -23.34 -10.15 -4.17
C ASN A 112 -22.71 -10.73 -5.44
N ASP A 113 -23.01 -10.17 -6.61
CA ASP A 113 -22.41 -10.60 -7.87
C ASP A 113 -20.99 -10.05 -8.04
N TRP A 114 -20.62 -9.01 -7.31
CA TRP A 114 -19.34 -8.34 -7.44
C TRP A 114 -18.32 -8.93 -6.47
N VAL A 115 -17.51 -9.86 -6.99
CA VAL A 115 -16.60 -10.66 -6.17
C VAL A 115 -15.15 -10.24 -6.34
N PRO A 116 -14.35 -10.25 -5.25
CA PRO A 116 -12.90 -10.13 -5.36
C PRO A 116 -12.36 -11.33 -6.14
N VAL A 117 -11.41 -11.10 -7.04
CA VAL A 117 -10.78 -12.14 -7.86
C VAL A 117 -9.30 -12.29 -7.59
N HIS A 118 -8.60 -11.20 -7.27
CA HIS A 118 -7.22 -11.22 -6.81
C HIS A 118 -6.86 -9.87 -6.20
N TYR A 119 -5.68 -9.80 -5.60
CA TYR A 119 -5.12 -8.58 -5.04
C TYR A 119 -3.64 -8.48 -5.38
N ARG A 120 -3.10 -7.25 -5.36
CA ARG A 120 -1.67 -7.01 -5.55
C ARG A 120 -1.17 -6.04 -4.49
N PHE A 121 -0.10 -6.40 -3.81
CA PHE A 121 0.55 -5.50 -2.87
C PHE A 121 1.63 -4.68 -3.58
N ARG A 122 1.65 -3.38 -3.31
CA ARG A 122 2.67 -2.43 -3.74
C ARG A 122 3.15 -1.67 -2.50
N GLY A 123 4.02 -2.36 -1.78
CA GLY A 123 4.35 -2.04 -0.40
C GLY A 123 3.14 -2.00 0.52
N LEU A 124 2.97 -0.87 1.21
CA LEU A 124 1.84 -0.58 2.11
C LEU A 124 0.52 -0.28 1.36
N ARG A 125 0.57 -0.10 0.03
CA ARG A 125 -0.60 0.10 -0.83
C ARG A 125 -1.07 -1.24 -1.41
N THR A 126 -2.37 -1.38 -1.61
CA THR A 126 -2.97 -2.61 -2.18
C THR A 126 -3.87 -2.29 -3.36
N GLN A 127 -3.83 -3.11 -4.41
CA GLN A 127 -4.83 -3.17 -5.47
C GLN A 127 -5.77 -4.33 -5.20
N LEU A 128 -7.06 -4.07 -5.24
CA LEU A 128 -8.11 -5.07 -5.13
C LEU A 128 -8.81 -5.17 -6.48
N HIS A 129 -8.79 -6.36 -7.06
CA HIS A 129 -9.40 -6.62 -8.36
C HIS A 129 -10.71 -7.34 -8.15
N PHE A 130 -11.76 -6.83 -8.80
CA PHE A 130 -13.10 -7.34 -8.69
C PHE A 130 -13.63 -7.73 -10.07
N LYS A 131 -14.51 -8.73 -10.07
CA LYS A 131 -15.25 -9.17 -11.25
C LYS A 131 -16.72 -9.36 -10.89
N CYS A 132 -17.61 -8.79 -11.69
CA CYS A 132 -19.03 -9.10 -11.59
C CYS A 132 -19.30 -10.48 -12.21
N ARG A 133 -19.94 -11.39 -11.47
CA ARG A 133 -20.29 -12.73 -11.94
C ARG A 133 -21.37 -12.70 -13.03
N MET A 134 -22.28 -11.73 -12.98
CA MET A 134 -23.38 -11.57 -13.92
C MET A 134 -22.91 -10.97 -15.25
N CYS A 135 -22.50 -9.69 -15.25
CA CYS A 135 -22.12 -8.98 -16.48
C CYS A 135 -20.64 -9.15 -16.88
N LYS A 136 -19.85 -9.91 -16.10
CA LYS A 136 -18.41 -10.15 -16.31
C LYS A 136 -17.52 -8.89 -16.30
N TYR A 137 -18.07 -7.73 -15.94
CA TYR A 137 -17.32 -6.48 -15.78
C TYR A 137 -16.17 -6.67 -14.78
N LYS A 138 -14.97 -6.24 -15.15
CA LYS A 138 -13.77 -6.27 -14.31
C LYS A 138 -13.38 -4.85 -13.94
N THR A 139 -12.86 -4.69 -12.73
CA THR A 139 -12.39 -3.41 -12.23
C THR A 139 -11.32 -3.59 -11.17
N THR A 140 -10.56 -2.53 -10.92
CA THR A 140 -9.50 -2.46 -9.92
C THR A 140 -9.76 -1.25 -9.04
N ILE A 141 -9.67 -1.45 -7.73
CA ILE A 141 -9.78 -0.39 -6.73
C ILE A 141 -8.51 -0.41 -5.90
N TRP A 142 -7.91 0.76 -5.74
CA TRP A 142 -6.76 0.92 -4.85
C TRP A 142 -7.22 1.07 -3.40
N SER A 143 -6.37 0.66 -2.45
CA SER A 143 -6.62 0.88 -1.02
C SER A 143 -6.40 2.35 -0.63
N GLU A 144 -5.62 3.08 -1.42
CA GLU A 144 -5.35 4.52 -1.29
C GLU A 144 -5.38 5.20 -2.66
N PRO A 145 -5.69 6.51 -2.73
CA PRO A 145 -5.70 7.23 -3.99
C PRO A 145 -4.35 7.10 -4.73
N PRO A 146 -4.34 6.69 -6.00
CA PRO A 146 -3.10 6.57 -6.77
C PRO A 146 -2.47 7.93 -7.08
N GLU A 147 -3.32 8.97 -7.15
CA GLU A 147 -2.97 10.36 -7.35
C GLU A 147 -3.69 11.17 -6.27
N SER A 148 -2.92 11.79 -5.38
CA SER A 148 -3.40 12.66 -4.32
C SER A 148 -2.44 13.81 -4.09
N ASP A 149 -2.96 14.94 -3.62
CA ASP A 149 -2.13 16.02 -3.07
C ASP A 149 -1.43 15.60 -1.76
N GLU A 150 -1.91 14.52 -1.13
CA GLU A 150 -1.31 13.90 0.04
C GLU A 150 -0.15 12.97 -0.36
N LEU A 151 0.81 12.83 0.55
CA LEU A 151 1.97 11.97 0.35
C LEU A 151 1.54 10.50 0.29
N GLU A 152 1.89 9.83 -0.80
CA GLU A 152 1.59 8.40 -0.98
C GLU A 152 2.17 7.55 0.17
N ILE A 153 1.39 6.60 0.69
CA ILE A 153 1.69 5.89 1.94
C ILE A 153 3.08 5.28 2.07
N ASN A 154 3.65 4.70 1.00
CA ASN A 154 5.01 4.17 1.06
C ASN A 154 6.03 5.30 1.26
N THR A 155 5.83 6.40 0.54
CA THR A 155 6.64 7.61 0.69
C THR A 155 6.45 8.21 2.08
N ALA A 156 5.21 8.25 2.61
CA ALA A 156 4.93 8.75 3.95
C ALA A 156 5.60 7.91 5.04
N ALA A 157 5.60 6.58 4.92
CA ALA A 157 6.31 5.70 5.83
C ALA A 157 7.83 5.90 5.75
N ALA A 158 8.42 5.99 4.55
CA ALA A 158 9.84 6.27 4.39
C ALA A 158 10.25 7.66 4.92
N THR A 159 9.44 8.69 4.71
CA THR A 159 9.66 10.01 5.31
C THR A 159 9.59 9.94 6.82
N SER A 160 8.63 9.18 7.36
CA SER A 160 8.45 9.04 8.81
C SER A 160 9.64 8.34 9.46
N THR A 161 10.20 7.31 8.82
CA THR A 161 11.39 6.63 9.35
C THR A 161 12.62 7.54 9.32
N ILE A 162 12.85 8.24 8.21
CA ILE A 162 13.97 9.20 8.07
C ILE A 162 13.88 10.30 9.12
N THR A 163 12.71 10.92 9.29
CA THR A 163 12.51 12.04 10.22
C THR A 163 12.57 11.61 11.69
N ALA A 164 12.14 10.38 12.00
CA ALA A 164 12.29 9.79 13.33
C ALA A 164 13.72 9.27 13.61
N GLY A 165 14.60 9.22 12.60
CA GLY A 165 15.96 8.68 12.74
C GLY A 165 16.01 7.16 12.87
N ILE A 166 14.99 6.44 12.38
CA ILE A 166 14.91 4.98 12.38
C ILE A 166 15.12 4.41 10.98
N GLY A 167 15.47 3.12 10.91
CA GLY A 167 15.74 2.40 9.66
C GLY A 167 14.58 1.53 9.17
N TYR A 168 14.80 0.86 8.03
CA TYR A 168 13.87 -0.11 7.45
C TYR A 168 13.54 -1.26 8.41
N SER A 169 14.53 -1.80 9.13
CA SER A 169 14.34 -2.92 10.06
C SER A 169 13.27 -2.61 11.11
N THR A 170 13.28 -1.41 11.69
CA THR A 170 12.27 -0.99 12.67
C THR A 170 10.90 -0.84 12.04
N LEU A 171 10.81 -0.32 10.81
CA LEU A 171 9.54 -0.24 10.09
C LEU A 171 8.96 -1.63 9.83
N GLU A 172 9.80 -2.58 9.41
CA GLU A 172 9.43 -3.97 9.18
C GLU A 172 8.97 -4.66 10.47
N GLU A 173 9.69 -4.48 11.59
CA GLU A 173 9.30 -4.98 12.92
C GLU A 173 7.94 -4.45 13.36
N VAL A 174 7.69 -3.15 13.18
CA VAL A 174 6.40 -2.52 13.52
C VAL A 174 5.27 -3.09 12.67
N CYS A 175 5.49 -3.24 11.35
CA CYS A 175 4.50 -3.84 10.45
C CYS A 175 4.21 -5.30 10.81
N ALA A 176 5.26 -6.09 11.07
CA ALA A 176 5.13 -7.48 11.51
C ALA A 176 4.35 -7.60 12.82
N GLY A 177 4.65 -6.73 13.81
CA GLY A 177 3.91 -6.68 15.08
C GLY A 177 2.43 -6.35 14.93
N MET A 178 2.06 -5.58 13.90
CA MET A 178 0.67 -5.26 13.57
C MET A 178 -0.01 -6.31 12.67
N ASN A 179 0.72 -7.33 12.20
CA ASN A 179 0.32 -8.26 11.15
C ASN A 179 -0.10 -7.53 9.85
N VAL A 180 0.61 -6.45 9.53
CA VAL A 180 0.46 -5.68 8.29
C VAL A 180 1.65 -6.00 7.39
N ARG A 181 1.40 -6.27 6.11
CA ARG A 181 2.49 -6.46 5.14
C ARG A 181 3.28 -5.15 4.99
N CYS A 182 4.59 -5.20 5.20
CA CYS A 182 5.49 -4.06 4.97
C CYS A 182 5.80 -3.89 3.47
N MET A 183 6.34 -2.73 3.11
CA MET A 183 7.05 -2.60 1.83
C MET A 183 8.35 -3.39 1.84
N PHE A 184 8.81 -3.80 0.66
CA PHE A 184 10.13 -4.42 0.54
C PHE A 184 11.24 -3.42 0.78
N GLU A 185 12.40 -3.91 1.21
CA GLU A 185 13.59 -3.10 1.43
C GLU A 185 14.01 -2.33 0.17
N VAL A 186 13.92 -2.95 -1.01
CA VAL A 186 14.25 -2.32 -2.29
C VAL A 186 13.33 -1.12 -2.55
N THR A 187 12.01 -1.32 -2.50
CA THR A 187 11.02 -0.23 -2.56
C THR A 187 11.30 0.86 -1.52
N TYR A 188 11.65 0.49 -0.27
CA TYR A 188 11.97 1.46 0.77
C TYR A 188 13.21 2.31 0.42
N ILE A 189 14.29 1.68 -0.05
CA ILE A 189 15.52 2.36 -0.46
C ILE A 189 15.23 3.34 -1.58
N GLU A 190 14.48 2.91 -2.61
CA GLU A 190 14.09 3.79 -3.72
C GLU A 190 13.32 5.03 -3.24
N LYS A 191 12.37 4.85 -2.32
CA LYS A 191 11.61 5.96 -1.73
C LYS A 191 12.50 6.88 -0.90
N ARG A 192 13.38 6.31 -0.08
CA ARG A 192 14.34 7.05 0.75
C ARG A 192 15.30 7.88 -0.10
N GLU A 193 15.87 7.31 -1.15
CA GLU A 193 16.82 8.01 -2.02
C GLU A 193 16.17 9.21 -2.71
N LYS A 194 14.96 9.03 -3.27
CA LYS A 194 14.18 10.13 -3.85
C LYS A 194 13.94 11.26 -2.85
N LEU A 195 13.57 10.92 -1.61
CA LEU A 195 13.35 11.90 -0.54
C LEU A 195 14.63 12.65 -0.15
N VAL A 196 15.77 11.94 -0.04
CA VAL A 196 17.07 12.56 0.27
C VAL A 196 17.48 13.52 -0.83
N GLU A 197 17.30 13.16 -2.09
CA GLU A 197 17.56 14.05 -3.23
C GLU A 197 16.67 15.30 -3.19
N GLU A 198 15.39 15.16 -2.88
CA GLU A 198 14.47 16.29 -2.72
C GLU A 198 14.87 17.22 -1.59
N PHE A 199 15.20 16.68 -0.41
CA PHE A 199 15.70 17.50 0.70
C PHE A 199 17.01 18.21 0.35
N ALA A 200 17.92 17.54 -0.36
CA ALA A 200 19.17 18.14 -0.81
C ALA A 200 18.94 19.26 -1.84
N LYS A 201 17.92 19.15 -2.70
CA LYS A 201 17.53 20.23 -3.63
C LYS A 201 16.96 21.43 -2.88
N ILE A 202 16.11 21.21 -1.89
CA ILE A 202 15.50 22.28 -1.08
C ILE A 202 16.57 23.02 -0.26
N ALA A 203 17.54 22.30 0.31
CA ALA A 203 18.61 22.90 1.11
C ALA A 203 19.67 23.68 0.30
N LYS A 204 19.65 23.56 -1.04
CA LYS A 204 20.55 24.29 -1.96
C LYS A 204 19.92 25.59 -2.51
N ILE A 205 18.73 25.94 -2.03
CA ILE A 205 18.04 27.22 -2.27
C ILE A 205 18.28 28.12 -1.06
#